data_AF-A0A0F7DCB7-F1
#
_entry.id   AF-A0A0F7DCB7-F1
#
_cell.length_a   1.000
_cell.length_b   1.000
_cell.length_c   1.000
_cell.angle_alpha   90.00
_cell.angle_beta   90.00
_cell.angle_gamma   90.00
#
_symmetry.space_group_name_H-M   'P 1'
#
loop_
_entity.id
_entity.type
_entity.pdbx_description
1 polymer ?
#
loop_
_entity_poly.entity_id
_entity_poly.type
_entity_poly.pdbx_seq_one_letter_code
_entity_poly.pdbx_strand_id
1 'polypeptide(L)'
;MILSGKLIIGRDLVTAGMKIEEGRIVEISKQLTGKRLKGLILPAGIDVHVHLRDFEESHKETIRSGTLSALHGGICLVVDQPNTRPFIDSAEKYERRVRLAEKHLNVDYSLNMGLTRRNSDRINEIVGELKEKGYNPAVGEVFLQHDNPEFQVDPEIVRDVEHLTTIHAELPEFVESNEIPNFLHRDRRAEIEAVKKLAPLGRYFCHISTRDAFETITPSPSLVEVTPHHLLLDSSEYERLNGFVNVNPPLRERGDREFLLENFSRIDVLASDHAPHLPEEKERGASGYPGVETMYPLMMGLVFYGRVSVFEVVEKIAKNPAEIFGFEGYGEIRVGNYANLAVFDISRVERVRADSLHSLCGWTPFEGFPAIFPHTVVLRGEIVKEGDEAVEGLGEVYKSGSGF
;
A
#
# COMPACT_ATOMS: atom_id res chain seq x y z
N MET A 1 -3.29 29.00 5.94
CA MET A 1 -2.92 28.68 7.35
C MET A 1 -1.41 28.49 7.49
N ILE A 2 -0.87 28.42 8.71
CA ILE A 2 0.56 28.08 8.94
C ILE A 2 0.64 26.96 9.97
N LEU A 3 1.33 25.88 9.63
CA LEU A 3 1.71 24.79 10.54
C LEU A 3 3.20 24.85 10.82
N SER A 4 3.66 24.45 11.99
CA SER A 4 5.09 24.46 12.34
C SER A 4 5.49 23.29 13.22
N GLY A 5 6.76 22.87 13.15
CA GLY A 5 7.29 21.79 13.98
C GLY A 5 8.61 21.24 13.45
N LYS A 6 8.94 19.99 13.82
CA LYS A 6 10.13 19.30 13.35
C LYS A 6 9.78 18.50 12.09
N LEU A 7 10.22 18.99 10.93
CA LEU A 7 9.93 18.44 9.61
C LEU A 7 11.11 17.58 9.14
N ILE A 8 10.83 16.47 8.46
CA ILE A 8 11.80 15.80 7.58
C ILE A 8 11.59 16.33 6.16
N ILE A 9 12.60 17.01 5.62
CA ILE A 9 12.62 17.51 4.24
C ILE A 9 13.84 16.89 3.56
N GLY A 10 13.60 16.00 2.59
CA GLY A 10 14.65 15.16 2.02
C GLY A 10 15.33 14.34 3.11
N ARG A 11 16.63 14.59 3.36
CA ARG A 11 17.41 13.93 4.42
C ARG A 11 17.73 14.82 5.62
N ASP A 12 17.09 15.99 5.70
CA ASP A 12 17.33 16.97 6.76
C ASP A 12 16.18 17.01 7.78
N LEU A 13 16.54 17.06 9.06
CA LEU A 13 15.62 17.38 10.15
C LEU A 13 15.64 18.89 10.40
N VAL A 14 14.55 19.58 10.06
CA VAL A 14 14.45 21.04 10.15
C VAL A 14 13.32 21.43 11.08
N THR A 15 13.56 22.40 11.98
CA THR A 15 12.46 23.09 12.66
C THR A 15 12.08 24.33 11.88
N ALA A 16 10.89 24.33 11.29
CA ALA A 16 10.38 25.43 10.45
C ALA A 16 8.85 25.49 10.46
N GLY A 17 8.31 26.59 9.93
CA GLY A 17 6.90 26.72 9.58
C GLY A 17 6.67 26.47 8.09
N MET A 18 5.46 26.00 7.77
CA MET A 18 4.94 25.77 6.43
C MET A 18 3.68 26.61 6.24
N LYS A 19 3.70 27.52 5.27
CA LYS A 19 2.53 28.28 4.85
C LYS A 19 1.75 27.44 3.86
N ILE A 20 0.45 27.31 4.10
CA ILE A 20 -0.47 26.48 3.32
C ILE A 20 -1.61 27.33 2.78
N GLU A 21 -1.82 27.27 1.47
CA GLU A 21 -2.89 27.94 0.74
C GLU A 21 -3.55 26.92 -0.20
N GLU A 22 -4.88 26.86 -0.20
CA GLU A 22 -5.65 25.92 -1.04
C GLU A 22 -5.15 24.46 -0.92
N GLY A 23 -4.81 24.09 0.31
CA GLY A 23 -4.29 22.78 0.69
C GLY A 23 -2.87 22.45 0.22
N ARG A 24 -2.18 23.38 -0.46
CA ARG A 24 -0.80 23.22 -0.92
C ARG A 24 0.19 24.01 -0.07
N ILE A 25 1.39 23.47 0.07
CA ILE A 25 2.52 24.14 0.72
C ILE A 25 3.05 25.20 -0.25
N VAL A 26 2.95 26.47 0.12
CA VAL A 26 3.43 27.60 -0.72
C VAL A 26 4.75 28.18 -0.24
N GLU A 27 5.12 27.96 1.01
CA GLU A 27 6.38 28.45 1.58
C GLU A 27 6.81 27.57 2.77
N ILE A 28 8.11 27.31 2.90
CA ILE A 28 8.72 26.67 4.08
C ILE A 28 9.86 27.56 4.56
N SER A 29 9.80 28.00 5.83
CA SER A 29 10.81 28.93 6.37
C SER A 29 10.90 28.85 7.90
N LYS A 30 12.11 29.07 8.43
CA LYS A 30 12.35 29.17 9.88
C LYS A 30 11.69 30.39 10.53
N GLN A 31 11.30 31.39 9.73
CA GLN A 31 10.65 32.61 10.21
C GLN A 31 9.12 32.48 10.30
N LEU A 32 8.54 31.47 9.63
CA LEU A 32 7.11 31.23 9.70
C LEU A 32 6.75 30.61 11.05
N THR A 33 5.79 31.22 11.73
CA THR A 33 5.26 30.76 13.02
C THR A 33 3.75 30.56 12.91
N GLY A 34 3.25 29.44 13.41
CA GLY A 34 1.84 29.02 13.27
C GLY A 34 1.45 27.94 14.27
N LYS A 35 0.36 27.19 14.03
CA LYS A 35 -0.04 26.07 14.92
C LYS A 35 1.12 25.07 14.98
N ARG A 36 1.64 24.83 16.19
CA ARG A 36 2.77 23.92 16.41
C ARG A 36 2.27 22.48 16.55
N LEU A 37 2.73 21.61 15.66
CA LEU A 37 2.51 20.16 15.75
C LEU A 37 3.61 19.54 16.62
N LYS A 38 3.23 18.70 17.59
CA LYS A 38 4.14 18.14 18.60
C LYS A 38 4.61 16.75 18.19
N GLY A 39 5.73 16.67 17.49
CA GLY A 39 6.31 15.39 17.11
C GLY A 39 7.24 15.54 15.92
N LEU A 40 7.61 14.41 15.33
CA LEU A 40 8.25 14.37 14.04
C LEU A 40 7.17 14.41 12.96
N ILE A 41 7.23 15.43 12.10
CA ILE A 41 6.32 15.61 10.99
C ILE A 41 6.97 15.00 9.75
N LEU A 42 6.30 14.00 9.19
CA LEU A 42 6.68 13.29 7.98
C LEU A 42 5.61 13.50 6.90
N PRO A 43 5.92 13.28 5.61
CA PRO A 43 4.87 13.06 4.63
C PRO A 43 3.93 11.96 5.12
N ALA A 44 2.63 12.16 4.97
CA ALA A 44 1.68 11.06 5.09
C ALA A 44 1.95 10.03 3.99
N GLY A 45 1.76 8.75 4.30
CA GLY A 45 2.08 7.66 3.40
C GLY A 45 1.11 7.49 2.25
N ILE A 46 1.52 6.72 1.25
CA ILE A 46 0.72 6.31 0.11
C ILE A 46 0.78 4.79 0.05
N ASP A 47 -0.36 4.13 0.18
CA ASP A 47 -0.43 2.68 0.07
C ASP A 47 -0.95 2.28 -1.30
N VAL A 48 -0.06 1.82 -2.16
CA VAL A 48 -0.37 1.49 -3.57
C VAL A 48 -0.95 0.09 -3.76
N HIS A 49 -1.16 -0.65 -2.66
CA HIS A 49 -1.62 -2.02 -2.73
C HIS A 49 -2.64 -2.31 -1.61
N VAL A 50 -3.91 -1.99 -1.86
CA VAL A 50 -5.00 -2.35 -0.94
C VAL A 50 -6.16 -3.03 -1.68
N HIS A 51 -6.86 -3.92 -0.98
CA HIS A 51 -8.08 -4.59 -1.45
C HIS A 51 -9.23 -4.20 -0.51
N LEU A 52 -10.00 -3.17 -0.85
CA LEU A 52 -11.00 -2.60 0.07
C LEU A 52 -12.30 -3.41 0.18
N ARG A 53 -12.40 -4.55 -0.52
CA ARG A 53 -13.49 -5.57 -0.50
C ARG A 53 -14.93 -5.10 -0.75
N ASP A 54 -15.19 -3.80 -0.89
CA ASP A 54 -16.55 -3.28 -1.13
C ASP A 54 -17.20 -3.87 -2.41
N PHE A 55 -18.46 -3.54 -2.71
CA PHE A 55 -19.38 -4.34 -3.55
C PHE A 55 -19.88 -5.61 -2.83
N GLU A 56 -19.81 -6.77 -3.47
CA GLU A 56 -20.38 -8.04 -2.97
C GLU A 56 -19.57 -8.64 -1.81
N GLU A 57 -18.43 -8.05 -1.44
CA GLU A 57 -17.58 -8.52 -0.33
C GLU A 57 -17.48 -7.49 0.81
N SER A 58 -18.41 -6.53 0.85
CA SER A 58 -18.47 -5.44 1.84
C SER A 58 -18.58 -5.90 3.29
N HIS A 59 -18.92 -7.17 3.53
CA HIS A 59 -18.90 -7.79 4.85
C HIS A 59 -17.48 -8.01 5.40
N LYS A 60 -16.45 -8.03 4.54
CA LYS A 60 -15.04 -8.17 4.93
C LYS A 60 -14.40 -6.82 5.23
N GLU A 61 -14.67 -5.85 4.38
CA GLU A 61 -14.20 -4.46 4.45
C GLU A 61 -15.02 -3.59 3.49
N THR A 62 -15.14 -2.30 3.77
CA THR A 62 -15.73 -1.31 2.86
C THR A 62 -14.70 -0.26 2.48
N ILE A 63 -14.95 0.50 1.40
CA ILE A 63 -14.09 1.64 1.05
C ILE A 63 -14.02 2.63 2.22
N ARG A 64 -15.13 2.85 2.93
CA ARG A 64 -15.17 3.73 4.10
C ARG A 64 -14.24 3.24 5.22
N SER A 65 -14.40 2.01 5.66
CA SER A 65 -13.64 1.47 6.80
C SER A 65 -12.17 1.26 6.46
N GLY A 66 -11.84 0.82 5.25
CA GLY A 66 -10.45 0.69 4.83
C GLY A 66 -9.75 2.05 4.66
N THR A 67 -10.42 3.07 4.13
CA THR A 67 -9.84 4.43 4.07
C THR A 67 -9.77 5.10 5.45
N LEU A 68 -10.68 4.78 6.37
CA LEU A 68 -10.57 5.21 7.78
C LEU A 68 -9.36 4.55 8.45
N SER A 69 -9.16 3.25 8.24
CA SER A 69 -7.98 2.51 8.70
C SER A 69 -6.69 3.14 8.16
N ALA A 70 -6.67 3.48 6.86
CA ALA A 70 -5.56 4.18 6.23
C ALA A 70 -5.27 5.54 6.91
N LEU A 71 -6.31 6.33 7.17
CA LEU A 71 -6.19 7.60 7.87
C LEU A 71 -5.54 7.42 9.26
N HIS A 72 -6.00 6.44 10.04
CA HIS A 72 -5.45 6.17 11.38
C HIS A 72 -4.01 5.66 11.34
N GLY A 73 -3.59 5.03 10.25
CA GLY A 73 -2.21 4.64 9.98
C GLY A 73 -1.30 5.77 9.49
N GLY A 74 -1.84 6.95 9.18
CA GLY A 74 -1.07 8.07 8.62
C GLY A 74 -0.84 7.96 7.13
N ILE A 75 -1.73 7.28 6.42
CA ILE A 75 -1.78 7.20 4.96
C ILE A 75 -2.72 8.30 4.46
N CYS A 76 -2.35 8.98 3.37
CA CYS A 76 -3.16 10.03 2.74
C CYS A 76 -3.73 9.65 1.38
N LEU A 77 -3.19 8.61 0.74
CA LEU A 77 -3.69 8.09 -0.52
C LEU A 77 -3.61 6.58 -0.54
N VAL A 78 -4.67 5.91 -0.98
CA VAL A 78 -4.68 4.46 -1.22
C VAL A 78 -4.97 4.14 -2.69
N VAL A 79 -4.42 3.04 -3.19
CA VAL A 79 -4.71 2.51 -4.53
C VAL A 79 -5.38 1.14 -4.39
N ASP A 80 -6.69 1.11 -4.67
CA ASP A 80 -7.51 -0.11 -4.60
C ASP A 80 -7.20 -1.03 -5.77
N GLN A 81 -7.20 -2.34 -5.50
CA GLN A 81 -6.93 -3.37 -6.50
C GLN A 81 -8.23 -3.86 -7.18
N PRO A 82 -8.16 -4.31 -8.43
CA PRO A 82 -9.33 -4.57 -9.27
C PRO A 82 -10.04 -5.90 -8.98
N ASN A 83 -9.43 -6.78 -8.18
CA ASN A 83 -9.91 -8.14 -7.85
C ASN A 83 -11.09 -8.16 -6.85
N THR A 84 -12.04 -7.25 -7.05
CA THR A 84 -13.31 -7.18 -6.33
C THR A 84 -14.35 -8.11 -6.96
N ARG A 85 -15.55 -8.18 -6.38
CA ARG A 85 -16.71 -8.84 -6.97
C ARG A 85 -17.82 -7.83 -7.27
N PRO A 86 -18.08 -7.52 -8.56
CA PRO A 86 -17.46 -8.07 -9.78
C PRO A 86 -16.03 -7.54 -10.03
N PHE A 87 -15.19 -8.38 -10.67
CA PHE A 87 -13.81 -8.02 -11.04
C PHE A 87 -13.79 -6.82 -12.00
N ILE A 88 -12.91 -5.86 -11.76
CA ILE A 88 -12.81 -4.58 -12.47
C ILE A 88 -11.86 -4.73 -13.68
N ASP A 89 -12.41 -5.21 -14.78
CA ASP A 89 -11.70 -5.45 -16.06
C ASP A 89 -12.26 -4.62 -17.23
N SER A 90 -13.08 -3.61 -16.95
CA SER A 90 -13.63 -2.71 -17.96
C SER A 90 -13.77 -1.28 -17.43
N ALA A 91 -13.72 -0.29 -18.34
CA ALA A 91 -13.91 1.12 -18.00
C ALA A 91 -15.25 1.37 -17.26
N GLU A 92 -16.32 0.70 -17.68
CA GLU A 92 -17.64 0.83 -17.03
C GLU A 92 -17.59 0.39 -15.56
N LYS A 93 -16.99 -0.77 -15.26
CA LYS A 93 -16.86 -1.27 -13.89
C LYS A 93 -15.92 -0.41 -13.06
N TYR A 94 -14.84 0.07 -13.68
CA TYR A 94 -13.89 0.99 -13.04
C TYR A 94 -14.60 2.26 -12.58
N GLU A 95 -15.33 2.91 -13.48
CA GLU A 95 -16.08 4.13 -13.12
C GLU A 95 -17.19 3.85 -12.12
N ARG A 96 -17.83 2.68 -12.18
CA ARG A 96 -18.82 2.27 -11.18
C ARG A 96 -18.19 2.15 -9.79
N ARG A 97 -16.97 1.59 -9.69
CA ARG A 97 -16.21 1.51 -8.43
C ARG A 97 -15.83 2.89 -7.93
N VAL A 98 -15.30 3.74 -8.80
CA VAL A 98 -14.93 5.13 -8.43
C VAL A 98 -16.13 5.91 -7.91
N ARG A 99 -17.28 5.87 -8.58
CA ARG A 99 -18.51 6.55 -8.12
C ARG A 99 -19.04 6.04 -6.78
N LEU A 100 -18.74 4.79 -6.44
CA LEU A 100 -19.02 4.25 -5.10
C LEU A 100 -18.02 4.82 -4.09
N ALA A 101 -16.73 4.82 -4.45
CA ALA A 101 -15.66 5.32 -3.61
C ALA A 101 -15.90 6.78 -3.18
N GLU A 102 -16.22 7.67 -4.13
CA GLU A 102 -16.46 9.11 -3.93
C GLU A 102 -17.41 9.46 -2.76
N LYS A 103 -18.29 8.52 -2.35
CA LYS A 103 -19.26 8.74 -1.28
C LYS A 103 -18.72 8.45 0.13
N HIS A 104 -17.54 7.86 0.22
CA HIS A 104 -17.10 7.11 1.40
C HIS A 104 -15.63 7.36 1.79
N LEU A 105 -14.92 8.27 1.12
CA LEU A 105 -13.48 8.43 1.29
C LEU A 105 -13.09 9.22 2.55
N ASN A 106 -12.19 8.63 3.35
CA ASN A 106 -11.52 9.32 4.46
C ASN A 106 -10.09 9.78 4.11
N VAL A 107 -9.50 9.19 3.07
CA VAL A 107 -8.21 9.56 2.48
C VAL A 107 -8.35 9.56 0.96
N ASP A 108 -7.39 10.11 0.24
CA ASP A 108 -7.46 10.16 -1.22
C ASP A 108 -7.38 8.76 -1.84
N TYR A 109 -7.95 8.60 -3.02
CA TYR A 109 -8.21 7.30 -3.61
C TYR A 109 -7.83 7.24 -5.08
N SER A 110 -7.12 6.19 -5.47
CA SER A 110 -6.99 5.75 -6.85
C SER A 110 -7.39 4.28 -6.96
N LEU A 111 -7.50 3.79 -8.18
CA LEU A 111 -7.90 2.42 -8.49
C LEU A 111 -7.04 1.91 -9.65
N ASN A 112 -6.59 0.67 -9.57
CA ASN A 112 -5.93 0.02 -10.70
C ASN A 112 -6.94 -0.66 -11.64
N MET A 113 -6.55 -0.85 -12.90
CA MET A 113 -7.34 -1.56 -13.91
C MET A 113 -6.88 -3.01 -14.02
N GLY A 114 -7.78 -3.96 -13.83
CA GLY A 114 -7.46 -5.37 -13.93
C GLY A 114 -7.19 -5.81 -15.37
N LEU A 115 -6.12 -6.59 -15.54
CA LEU A 115 -5.81 -7.27 -16.80
C LEU A 115 -6.33 -8.71 -16.74
N THR A 116 -7.02 -9.12 -17.79
CA THR A 116 -7.55 -10.48 -17.96
C THR A 116 -7.39 -10.89 -19.42
N ARG A 117 -7.60 -12.17 -19.73
CA ARG A 117 -7.64 -12.63 -21.13
C ARG A 117 -8.75 -11.96 -21.96
N ARG A 118 -9.76 -11.38 -21.32
CA ARG A 118 -10.93 -10.78 -22.00
C ARG A 118 -10.68 -9.35 -22.47
N ASN A 119 -9.75 -8.65 -21.83
CA ASN A 119 -9.46 -7.26 -22.14
C ASN A 119 -8.01 -7.03 -22.59
N SER A 120 -7.17 -8.08 -22.66
CA SER A 120 -5.75 -7.98 -23.05
C SER A 120 -5.54 -7.23 -24.36
N ASP A 121 -6.37 -7.51 -25.37
CA ASP A 121 -6.23 -6.91 -26.70
C ASP A 121 -6.59 -5.40 -26.73
N ARG A 122 -7.26 -4.91 -25.68
CA ARG A 122 -7.76 -3.53 -25.56
C ARG A 122 -7.28 -2.82 -24.30
N ILE A 123 -6.38 -3.41 -23.52
CA ILE A 123 -6.01 -2.86 -22.21
C ILE A 123 -5.41 -1.45 -22.32
N ASN A 124 -4.55 -1.22 -23.32
CA ASN A 124 -3.93 0.09 -23.57
C ASN A 124 -4.98 1.14 -23.97
N GLU A 125 -5.98 0.75 -24.79
CA GLU A 125 -7.11 1.62 -25.16
C GLU A 125 -7.94 1.98 -23.92
N ILE A 126 -8.34 0.98 -23.12
CA ILE A 126 -9.16 1.17 -21.91
C ILE A 126 -8.46 2.11 -20.91
N VAL A 127 -7.16 1.90 -20.66
CA VAL A 127 -6.41 2.75 -19.74
C VAL A 127 -6.21 4.15 -20.33
N GLY A 128 -5.99 4.27 -21.64
CA GLY A 128 -5.96 5.55 -22.34
C GLY A 128 -7.24 6.36 -22.14
N GLU A 129 -8.41 5.75 -22.37
CA GLU A 129 -9.71 6.38 -22.15
C GLU A 129 -9.92 6.84 -20.69
N LEU A 130 -9.47 6.04 -19.71
CA LEU A 130 -9.56 6.40 -18.30
C LEU A 130 -8.65 7.58 -17.95
N LYS A 131 -7.44 7.63 -18.53
CA LYS A 131 -6.50 8.74 -18.37
C LYS A 131 -7.00 10.03 -19.00
N GLU A 132 -7.65 9.96 -20.16
CA GLU A 132 -8.34 11.11 -20.78
C GLU A 132 -9.45 11.68 -19.89
N LYS A 133 -10.08 10.85 -19.05
CA LYS A 133 -11.06 11.25 -18.02
C LYS A 133 -10.40 11.72 -16.71
N GLY A 134 -9.08 11.87 -16.71
CA GLY A 134 -8.28 12.33 -15.58
C GLY A 134 -7.99 11.27 -14.52
N TYR A 135 -8.35 9.99 -14.72
CA TYR A 135 -7.94 8.94 -13.78
C TYR A 135 -6.47 8.57 -13.97
N ASN A 136 -5.91 7.83 -13.00
CA ASN A 136 -4.52 7.39 -13.07
C ASN A 136 -4.34 5.90 -12.70
N PRO A 137 -4.95 4.96 -13.45
CA PRO A 137 -4.79 3.56 -13.16
C PRO A 137 -3.42 3.04 -13.62
N ALA A 138 -2.76 2.26 -12.76
CA ALA A 138 -1.83 1.25 -13.25
C ALA A 138 -2.64 0.04 -13.77
N VAL A 139 -1.99 -0.83 -14.53
CA VAL A 139 -2.55 -2.12 -14.93
C VAL A 139 -2.15 -3.16 -13.88
N GLY A 140 -3.14 -3.86 -13.34
CA GLY A 140 -2.96 -4.92 -12.35
C GLY A 140 -3.69 -4.64 -11.04
N GLU A 141 -3.46 -5.41 -9.98
CA GLU A 141 -2.48 -6.49 -9.93
C GLU A 141 -2.75 -7.58 -11.00
N VAL A 142 -1.74 -7.86 -11.83
CA VAL A 142 -1.82 -8.88 -12.88
C VAL A 142 -1.53 -10.24 -12.27
N PHE A 143 -2.50 -11.14 -12.31
CA PHE A 143 -2.40 -12.47 -11.73
C PHE A 143 -1.83 -13.49 -12.73
N LEU A 144 -0.61 -13.97 -12.51
CA LEU A 144 -0.08 -15.12 -13.26
C LEU A 144 -0.65 -16.45 -12.73
N GLN A 145 -1.06 -16.48 -11.45
CA GLN A 145 -1.86 -17.51 -10.82
C GLN A 145 -3.10 -16.88 -10.24
N HIS A 146 -4.27 -17.45 -10.52
CA HIS A 146 -5.53 -17.01 -9.93
C HIS A 146 -6.48 -18.21 -9.74
N ASP A 147 -7.30 -18.19 -8.68
CA ASP A 147 -8.27 -19.27 -8.39
C ASP A 147 -9.33 -19.43 -9.50
N ASN A 148 -9.63 -18.32 -10.17
CA ASN A 148 -10.41 -18.28 -11.40
C ASN A 148 -9.49 -18.14 -12.63
N PRO A 149 -9.38 -19.16 -13.50
CA PRO A 149 -8.53 -19.13 -14.70
C PRO A 149 -8.84 -18.01 -15.71
N GLU A 150 -10.03 -17.40 -15.65
CA GLU A 150 -10.40 -16.26 -16.49
C GLU A 150 -9.63 -14.98 -16.15
N PHE A 151 -9.20 -14.85 -14.89
CA PHE A 151 -8.41 -13.71 -14.42
C PHE A 151 -6.91 -14.00 -14.43
N GLN A 152 -6.53 -15.23 -14.77
CA GLN A 152 -5.13 -15.60 -14.95
C GLN A 152 -4.62 -15.10 -16.30
N VAL A 153 -3.47 -14.43 -16.29
CA VAL A 153 -2.85 -13.81 -17.45
C VAL A 153 -1.53 -14.51 -17.76
N ASP A 154 -1.33 -14.87 -19.02
CA ASP A 154 -0.10 -15.50 -19.47
C ASP A 154 1.04 -14.44 -19.52
N PRO A 155 2.27 -14.78 -19.10
CA PRO A 155 3.40 -13.84 -19.05
C PRO A 155 3.65 -13.08 -20.36
N GLU A 156 3.32 -13.67 -21.50
CA GLU A 156 3.48 -13.08 -22.83
C GLU A 156 2.59 -11.84 -23.01
N ILE A 157 1.37 -11.85 -22.47
CA ILE A 157 0.42 -10.72 -22.57
C ILE A 157 0.99 -9.48 -21.87
N VAL A 158 1.76 -9.67 -20.80
CA VAL A 158 2.35 -8.57 -20.01
C VAL A 158 3.37 -7.76 -20.82
N ARG A 159 3.94 -8.32 -21.90
CA ARG A 159 4.95 -7.63 -22.72
C ARG A 159 4.38 -6.44 -23.48
N ASP A 160 3.14 -6.54 -23.95
CA ASP A 160 2.53 -5.56 -24.85
C ASP A 160 1.74 -4.46 -24.11
N VAL A 161 1.75 -4.49 -22.77
CA VAL A 161 1.15 -3.43 -21.94
C VAL A 161 2.09 -2.22 -21.88
N GLU A 162 1.59 -1.07 -22.32
CA GLU A 162 2.36 0.20 -22.44
C GLU A 162 2.39 0.99 -21.13
N HIS A 163 1.48 0.68 -20.21
CA HIS A 163 1.33 1.39 -18.93
C HIS A 163 2.08 0.70 -17.79
N LEU A 164 2.27 1.44 -16.68
CA LEU A 164 2.78 0.85 -15.44
C LEU A 164 1.98 -0.41 -15.12
N THR A 165 2.67 -1.54 -15.01
CA THR A 165 2.05 -2.85 -14.81
C THR A 165 2.58 -3.46 -13.53
N THR A 166 1.66 -3.75 -12.61
CA THR A 166 1.88 -4.35 -11.29
C THR A 166 1.57 -5.85 -11.37
N ILE A 167 2.44 -6.69 -10.80
CA ILE A 167 2.40 -8.15 -11.06
C ILE A 167 2.37 -8.93 -9.75
N HIS A 168 1.36 -9.80 -9.65
CA HIS A 168 1.34 -10.95 -8.75
C HIS A 168 2.17 -12.07 -9.37
N ALA A 169 3.44 -12.15 -9.02
CA ALA A 169 4.35 -13.10 -9.64
C ALA A 169 4.31 -14.44 -8.93
N GLU A 170 3.33 -15.29 -9.22
CA GLU A 170 3.36 -16.73 -8.88
C GLU A 170 2.91 -17.55 -10.08
N LEU A 171 3.72 -18.51 -10.52
CA LEU A 171 3.36 -19.41 -11.62
C LEU A 171 2.46 -20.57 -11.13
N PRO A 172 1.33 -20.85 -11.82
CA PRO A 172 0.32 -21.80 -11.36
C PRO A 172 0.82 -23.25 -11.35
N GLU A 173 1.81 -23.62 -12.18
CA GLU A 173 2.37 -24.97 -12.20
C GLU A 173 3.14 -25.35 -10.92
N PHE A 174 3.44 -24.37 -10.07
CA PHE A 174 4.11 -24.56 -8.77
C PHE A 174 3.17 -24.31 -7.57
N VAL A 175 1.87 -24.19 -7.83
CA VAL A 175 0.82 -23.96 -6.84
C VAL A 175 -0.12 -25.16 -6.81
N GLU A 176 -0.08 -25.95 -5.75
CA GLU A 176 -0.93 -27.13 -5.59
C GLU A 176 -2.32 -26.77 -5.04
N SER A 177 -2.37 -25.95 -3.99
CA SER A 177 -3.61 -25.54 -3.32
C SER A 177 -3.42 -24.29 -2.44
N ASN A 178 -4.51 -23.78 -1.89
CA ASN A 178 -4.53 -22.77 -0.83
C ASN A 178 -4.85 -23.39 0.55
N GLU A 179 -4.60 -24.68 0.74
CA GLU A 179 -4.83 -25.35 2.03
C GLU A 179 -3.97 -24.74 3.14
N ILE A 180 -4.45 -24.79 4.39
CA ILE A 180 -3.75 -24.21 5.54
C ILE A 180 -2.71 -25.22 6.07
N PRO A 181 -1.43 -24.82 6.26
CA PRO A 181 -0.83 -23.55 5.85
C PRO A 181 -0.36 -23.55 4.39
N ASN A 182 -0.65 -22.48 3.65
CA ASN A 182 -0.44 -22.45 2.20
C ASN A 182 1.03 -22.45 1.79
N PHE A 183 1.97 -22.09 2.67
CA PHE A 183 3.40 -22.21 2.41
C PHE A 183 3.87 -23.67 2.21
N LEU A 184 3.08 -24.68 2.57
CA LEU A 184 3.37 -26.09 2.27
C LEU A 184 2.91 -26.52 0.87
N HIS A 185 2.03 -25.74 0.24
CA HIS A 185 1.36 -26.08 -1.03
C HIS A 185 1.69 -25.12 -2.17
N ARG A 186 2.37 -24.00 -1.86
CA ARG A 186 2.79 -22.96 -2.81
C ARG A 186 4.31 -22.88 -2.80
N ASP A 187 4.93 -23.69 -3.66
CA ASP A 187 6.38 -23.81 -3.76
C ASP A 187 7.00 -22.44 -4.10
N ARG A 188 8.12 -22.08 -3.46
CA ARG A 188 8.83 -20.82 -3.71
C ARG A 188 9.21 -20.63 -5.19
N ARG A 189 9.37 -21.72 -5.94
CA ARG A 189 9.57 -21.69 -7.40
C ARG A 189 8.45 -20.98 -8.15
N ALA A 190 7.22 -20.96 -7.62
CA ALA A 190 6.12 -20.19 -8.18
C ALA A 190 6.52 -18.72 -8.36
N GLU A 191 7.07 -18.11 -7.31
CA GLU A 191 7.52 -16.72 -7.32
C GLU A 191 8.79 -16.53 -8.13
N ILE A 192 9.79 -17.37 -7.86
CA ILE A 192 11.13 -17.23 -8.46
C ILE A 192 11.07 -17.35 -9.98
N GLU A 193 10.36 -18.34 -10.51
CA GLU A 193 10.29 -18.57 -11.94
C GLU A 193 9.37 -17.56 -12.65
N ALA A 194 8.31 -17.07 -12.00
CA ALA A 194 7.52 -15.94 -12.49
C ALA A 194 8.39 -14.68 -12.67
N VAL A 195 9.15 -14.34 -11.62
CA VAL A 195 10.03 -13.18 -11.60
C VAL A 195 11.12 -13.29 -12.66
N LYS A 196 11.79 -14.44 -12.80
CA LYS A 196 12.80 -14.64 -13.87
C LYS A 196 12.26 -14.39 -15.28
N LYS A 197 11.00 -14.77 -15.55
CA LYS A 197 10.37 -14.57 -16.87
C LYS A 197 10.09 -13.09 -17.17
N LEU A 198 9.72 -12.31 -16.15
CA LEU A 198 9.17 -10.95 -16.33
C LEU A 198 10.11 -9.82 -15.93
N ALA A 199 11.10 -10.07 -15.06
CA ALA A 199 12.03 -9.04 -14.58
C ALA A 199 12.80 -8.30 -15.69
N PRO A 200 13.20 -8.94 -16.81
CA PRO A 200 13.82 -8.23 -17.93
C PRO A 200 12.92 -7.19 -18.62
N LEU A 201 11.60 -7.23 -18.40
CA LEU A 201 10.62 -6.35 -19.05
C LEU A 201 10.46 -4.99 -18.34
N GLY A 202 11.04 -4.78 -17.16
CA GLY A 202 10.92 -3.52 -16.41
C GLY A 202 9.52 -3.29 -15.87
N ARG A 203 9.06 -4.21 -15.00
CA ARG A 203 7.71 -4.20 -14.42
C ARG A 203 7.76 -3.95 -12.91
N TYR A 204 6.60 -3.69 -12.32
CA TYR A 204 6.47 -3.54 -10.88
C TYR A 204 6.04 -4.87 -10.27
N PHE A 205 6.90 -5.47 -9.43
CA PHE A 205 6.58 -6.72 -8.75
C PHE A 205 6.00 -6.42 -7.37
N CYS A 206 4.77 -6.86 -7.16
CA CYS A 206 4.08 -6.73 -5.88
C CYS A 206 4.67 -7.69 -4.85
N HIS A 207 4.63 -7.29 -3.57
CA HIS A 207 4.79 -8.11 -2.38
C HIS A 207 5.78 -9.31 -2.48
N ILE A 208 7.02 -9.03 -2.89
CA ILE A 208 8.06 -10.07 -3.06
C ILE A 208 8.39 -10.71 -1.70
N SER A 209 8.32 -12.05 -1.65
CA SER A 209 8.45 -12.82 -0.41
C SER A 209 9.76 -13.59 -0.29
N THR A 210 10.46 -13.84 -1.40
CA THR A 210 11.66 -14.68 -1.43
C THR A 210 12.94 -13.89 -1.72
N ARG A 211 14.04 -14.33 -1.11
CA ARG A 211 15.39 -13.84 -1.40
C ARG A 211 15.75 -13.96 -2.88
N ASP A 212 15.50 -15.11 -3.50
CA ASP A 212 15.91 -15.39 -4.87
C ASP A 212 15.20 -14.49 -5.89
N ALA A 213 13.89 -14.23 -5.70
CA ALA A 213 13.15 -13.29 -6.51
C ALA A 213 13.71 -11.86 -6.35
N PHE A 214 13.97 -11.43 -5.12
CA PHE A 214 14.57 -10.13 -4.83
C PHE A 214 15.93 -9.94 -5.49
N GLU A 215 16.83 -10.94 -5.38
CA GLU A 215 18.14 -10.93 -6.03
C GLU A 215 18.05 -10.96 -7.55
N THR A 216 16.95 -11.46 -8.12
CA THR A 216 16.68 -11.44 -9.56
C THR A 216 16.16 -10.07 -10.03
N ILE A 217 15.32 -9.40 -9.25
CA ILE A 217 14.71 -8.11 -9.62
C ILE A 217 15.70 -6.97 -9.50
N THR A 218 16.45 -6.92 -8.39
CA THR A 218 17.31 -5.78 -8.07
C THR A 218 18.38 -5.40 -9.11
N PRO A 219 18.97 -6.30 -9.92
CA PRO A 219 19.86 -5.92 -11.02
C PRO A 219 19.12 -5.64 -12.35
N SER A 220 17.81 -5.82 -12.39
CA SER A 220 16.96 -5.63 -13.58
C SER A 220 16.38 -4.21 -13.63
N PRO A 221 15.71 -3.79 -14.73
CA PRO A 221 14.98 -2.52 -14.76
C PRO A 221 13.64 -2.55 -14.01
N SER A 222 13.29 -3.66 -13.37
CA SER A 222 12.04 -3.83 -12.63
C SER A 222 12.13 -3.30 -11.21
N LEU A 223 10.97 -3.01 -10.63
CA LEU A 223 10.81 -2.47 -9.28
C LEU A 223 10.33 -3.56 -8.32
N VAL A 224 10.74 -3.47 -7.05
CA VAL A 224 10.36 -4.40 -5.99
C VAL A 224 9.54 -3.71 -4.88
N GLU A 225 8.31 -4.18 -4.73
CA GLU A 225 7.48 -3.94 -3.55
C GLU A 225 7.67 -5.07 -2.54
N VAL A 226 7.71 -4.74 -1.25
CA VAL A 226 7.55 -5.73 -0.16
C VAL A 226 6.50 -5.24 0.83
N THR A 227 6.02 -6.16 1.67
CA THR A 227 5.00 -5.87 2.68
C THR A 227 5.55 -5.97 4.09
N PRO A 228 4.90 -5.32 5.08
CA PRO A 228 5.23 -5.53 6.48
C PRO A 228 5.13 -7.01 6.91
N HIS A 229 4.19 -7.77 6.36
CA HIS A 229 4.05 -9.18 6.75
C HIS A 229 5.21 -10.03 6.22
N HIS A 230 5.76 -9.78 5.03
CA HIS A 230 6.97 -10.48 4.56
C HIS A 230 8.27 -9.98 5.24
N LEU A 231 8.27 -8.76 5.80
CA LEU A 231 9.40 -8.22 6.57
C LEU A 231 9.42 -8.66 8.04
N LEU A 232 8.26 -9.00 8.61
CA LEU A 232 8.10 -9.18 10.06
C LEU A 232 7.65 -10.59 10.45
N LEU A 233 6.94 -11.28 9.57
CA LEU A 233 6.38 -12.61 9.80
C LEU A 233 7.12 -13.65 8.97
N ASP A 234 7.09 -14.91 9.41
CA ASP A 234 7.66 -16.03 8.67
C ASP A 234 6.79 -17.29 8.85
N SER A 235 7.17 -18.41 8.22
CA SER A 235 6.38 -19.65 8.26
C SER A 235 6.23 -20.27 9.66
N SER A 236 6.99 -19.83 10.68
CA SER A 236 6.82 -20.29 12.07
C SER A 236 5.63 -19.66 12.79
N GLU A 237 4.95 -18.70 12.18
CA GLU A 237 3.88 -17.90 12.79
C GLU A 237 2.54 -18.64 12.94
N TYR A 238 2.48 -19.92 12.53
CA TYR A 238 1.26 -20.75 12.57
C TYR A 238 0.53 -20.74 13.90
N GLU A 239 1.25 -21.04 14.99
CA GLU A 239 0.65 -21.11 16.32
C GLU A 239 0.23 -19.72 16.83
N ARG A 240 1.10 -18.70 16.67
CA ARG A 240 0.79 -17.33 17.13
C ARG A 240 -0.41 -16.74 16.41
N LEU A 241 -0.58 -17.05 15.13
CA LEU A 241 -1.69 -16.56 14.31
C LEU A 241 -2.92 -17.46 14.36
N ASN A 242 -2.96 -18.48 15.23
CA ASN A 242 -4.08 -19.43 15.33
C ASN A 242 -4.45 -20.05 13.96
N GLY A 243 -3.45 -20.35 13.13
CA GLY A 243 -3.65 -20.90 11.78
C GLY A 243 -4.00 -19.87 10.70
N PHE A 244 -4.16 -18.58 11.01
CA PHE A 244 -4.52 -17.52 10.04
C PHE A 244 -3.34 -17.09 9.14
N VAL A 245 -2.42 -18.00 8.83
CA VAL A 245 -1.13 -17.72 8.15
C VAL A 245 -1.21 -17.53 6.64
N ASN A 246 -2.34 -17.90 6.02
CA ASN A 246 -2.45 -17.85 4.57
C ASN A 246 -2.42 -16.41 4.04
N VAL A 247 -1.49 -16.15 3.13
CA VAL A 247 -1.35 -14.95 2.29
C VAL A 247 -0.68 -15.38 0.99
N ASN A 248 -0.87 -14.69 -0.12
CA ASN A 248 -0.23 -15.03 -1.39
C ASN A 248 0.60 -13.81 -1.83
N PRO A 249 1.90 -13.93 -2.11
CA PRO A 249 2.75 -15.10 -1.89
C PRO A 249 2.82 -15.48 -0.41
N PRO A 250 2.96 -16.78 -0.09
CA PRO A 250 2.91 -17.28 1.28
C PRO A 250 4.09 -16.79 2.11
N LEU A 251 3.89 -16.76 3.43
CA LEU A 251 4.98 -16.51 4.38
C LEU A 251 6.11 -17.52 4.14
N ARG A 252 7.34 -17.01 4.02
CA ARG A 252 8.53 -17.81 3.75
C ARG A 252 9.30 -18.11 5.03
N GLU A 253 10.38 -18.87 4.92
CA GLU A 253 11.23 -19.17 6.05
C GLU A 253 11.86 -17.91 6.64
N ARG A 254 12.23 -17.98 7.91
CA ARG A 254 12.87 -16.89 8.65
C ARG A 254 14.06 -16.27 7.90
N GLY A 255 14.83 -17.06 7.15
CA GLY A 255 15.96 -16.58 6.37
C GLY A 255 15.58 -15.62 5.24
N ASP A 256 14.45 -15.84 4.57
CA ASP A 256 13.92 -14.93 3.55
C ASP A 256 13.49 -13.60 4.20
N ARG A 257 12.75 -13.66 5.31
CA ARG A 257 12.35 -12.48 6.09
C ARG A 257 13.55 -11.64 6.53
N GLU A 258 14.55 -12.30 7.15
CA GLU A 258 15.77 -11.62 7.62
C GLU A 258 16.54 -10.99 6.46
N PHE A 259 16.64 -11.69 5.32
CA PHE A 259 17.27 -11.17 4.12
C PHE A 259 16.58 -9.89 3.60
N LEU A 260 15.25 -9.88 3.49
CA LEU A 260 14.50 -8.71 3.03
C LEU A 260 14.72 -7.52 3.98
N LEU A 261 14.71 -7.75 5.29
CA LEU A 261 14.94 -6.70 6.27
C LEU A 261 16.39 -6.18 6.24
N GLU A 262 17.38 -7.04 6.05
CA GLU A 262 18.79 -6.65 5.88
C GLU A 262 19.04 -5.88 4.58
N ASN A 263 18.25 -6.16 3.54
CA ASN A 263 18.31 -5.47 2.25
C ASN A 263 17.28 -4.35 2.12
N PHE A 264 16.73 -3.86 3.25
CA PHE A 264 15.70 -2.82 3.26
C PHE A 264 16.04 -1.62 2.39
N SER A 265 17.29 -1.16 2.39
CA SER A 265 17.73 -0.01 1.59
C SER A 265 17.52 -0.18 0.08
N ARG A 266 17.44 -1.41 -0.43
CA ARG A 266 17.30 -1.78 -1.84
C ARG A 266 15.85 -2.05 -2.27
N ILE A 267 14.89 -1.93 -1.34
CA ILE A 267 13.46 -2.01 -1.65
C ILE A 267 13.00 -0.69 -2.26
N ASP A 268 12.17 -0.76 -3.31
CA ASP A 268 11.64 0.43 -3.98
C ASP A 268 10.40 0.95 -3.26
N VAL A 269 9.45 0.07 -2.95
CA VAL A 269 8.16 0.43 -2.35
C VAL A 269 7.80 -0.47 -1.18
N LEU A 270 7.19 0.14 -0.16
CA LEU A 270 6.45 -0.56 0.89
C LEU A 270 4.96 -0.34 0.65
N ALA A 271 4.22 -1.43 0.53
CA ALA A 271 2.76 -1.42 0.50
C ALA A 271 2.21 -2.46 1.48
N SER A 272 0.97 -2.30 1.94
CA SER A 272 0.47 -3.19 2.98
C SER A 272 -0.04 -4.52 2.45
N ASP A 273 -0.46 -4.55 1.18
CA ASP A 273 -1.31 -5.62 0.63
C ASP A 273 -2.50 -5.87 1.59
N HIS A 274 -3.19 -4.78 1.92
CA HIS A 274 -4.32 -4.84 2.85
C HIS A 274 -5.46 -5.61 2.21
N ALA A 275 -5.63 -6.85 2.66
CA ALA A 275 -6.50 -7.87 2.10
C ALA A 275 -7.35 -8.54 3.19
N PRO A 276 -8.20 -7.77 3.91
CA PRO A 276 -8.94 -8.27 5.07
C PRO A 276 -9.94 -9.38 4.71
N HIS A 277 -10.12 -10.27 5.67
CA HIS A 277 -11.04 -11.41 5.67
C HIS A 277 -11.57 -11.62 7.08
N LEU A 278 -12.81 -12.08 7.19
CA LEU A 278 -13.35 -12.44 8.50
C LEU A 278 -12.62 -13.65 9.09
N PRO A 279 -12.53 -13.78 10.43
CA PRO A 279 -11.93 -14.95 11.08
C PRO A 279 -12.46 -16.28 10.53
N GLU A 280 -13.77 -16.41 10.30
CA GLU A 280 -14.39 -17.64 9.79
C GLU A 280 -13.97 -17.95 8.34
N GLU A 281 -13.58 -16.94 7.56
CA GLU A 281 -13.02 -17.12 6.22
C GLU A 281 -11.54 -17.52 6.30
N LYS A 282 -10.79 -16.99 7.26
CA LYS A 282 -9.39 -17.38 7.53
C LYS A 282 -9.30 -18.83 7.99
N GLU A 283 -10.23 -19.30 8.82
CA GLU A 283 -10.37 -20.71 9.21
C GLU A 283 -10.61 -21.65 8.01
N ARG A 284 -11.14 -21.12 6.90
CA ARG A 284 -11.35 -21.85 5.63
C ARG A 284 -10.22 -21.67 4.63
N GLY A 285 -9.15 -20.97 5.00
CA GLY A 285 -7.94 -20.83 4.21
C GLY A 285 -7.86 -19.58 3.35
N ALA A 286 -8.71 -18.57 3.58
CA ALA A 286 -8.64 -17.32 2.84
C ALA A 286 -7.26 -16.65 2.98
N SER A 287 -6.67 -16.25 1.85
CA SER A 287 -5.37 -15.57 1.79
C SER A 287 -5.52 -14.06 1.91
N GLY A 288 -4.73 -13.44 2.79
CA GLY A 288 -4.68 -11.98 2.95
C GLY A 288 -4.73 -11.52 4.41
N TYR A 289 -4.25 -10.30 4.64
CA TYR A 289 -4.14 -9.67 5.95
C TYR A 289 -4.66 -8.24 5.97
N PRO A 290 -5.31 -7.78 7.05
CA PRO A 290 -5.44 -6.35 7.28
C PRO A 290 -4.06 -5.73 7.60
N GLY A 291 -3.61 -4.75 6.80
CA GLY A 291 -2.30 -4.11 6.99
C GLY A 291 -2.23 -2.57 6.91
N VAL A 292 -3.15 -1.92 6.20
CA VAL A 292 -3.06 -0.49 5.84
C VAL A 292 -2.85 0.46 7.03
N GLU A 293 -3.55 0.22 8.14
CA GLU A 293 -3.44 1.03 9.36
C GLU A 293 -2.11 0.81 10.10
N THR A 294 -1.56 -0.39 10.01
CA THR A 294 -0.37 -0.80 10.77
C THR A 294 0.95 -0.61 10.01
N MET A 295 0.92 -0.48 8.68
CA MET A 295 2.12 -0.44 7.84
C MET A 295 3.11 0.64 8.30
N TYR A 296 2.69 1.91 8.27
CA TYR A 296 3.58 3.01 8.65
C TYR A 296 3.94 2.97 10.16
N PRO A 297 3.00 2.73 11.09
CA PRO A 297 3.32 2.60 12.51
C PRO A 297 4.33 1.49 12.85
N LEU A 298 4.25 0.33 12.21
CA LEU A 298 5.21 -0.76 12.39
C LEU A 298 6.61 -0.36 11.92
N MET A 299 6.71 0.31 10.76
CA MET A 299 7.99 0.80 10.26
C MET A 299 8.57 1.87 11.18
N MET A 300 7.75 2.75 11.76
CA MET A 300 8.21 3.70 12.77
C MET A 300 8.67 3.00 14.07
N GLY A 301 8.06 1.86 14.41
CA GLY A 301 8.58 0.97 15.45
C GLY A 301 9.99 0.45 15.12
N LEU A 302 10.23 -0.01 13.89
CA LEU A 302 11.56 -0.44 13.44
C LEU A 302 12.59 0.70 13.44
N VAL A 303 12.17 1.92 13.08
CA VAL A 303 13.00 3.13 13.17
C VAL A 303 13.43 3.39 14.62
N PHE A 304 12.50 3.29 15.57
CA PHE A 304 12.81 3.49 16.99
C PHE A 304 13.85 2.51 17.51
N TYR A 305 13.78 1.25 17.09
CA TYR A 305 14.79 0.23 17.43
C TYR A 305 16.06 0.29 16.57
N GLY A 306 16.20 1.28 15.69
CA GLY A 306 17.38 1.46 14.84
C GLY A 306 17.58 0.35 13.81
N ARG A 307 16.50 -0.34 13.40
CA ARG A 307 16.55 -1.42 12.41
C ARG A 307 16.51 -0.91 10.97
N VAL A 308 15.84 0.22 10.74
CA VAL A 308 15.74 0.91 9.45
C VAL A 308 15.83 2.42 9.66
N SER A 309 16.20 3.18 8.65
CA SER A 309 16.23 4.64 8.72
C SER A 309 14.85 5.24 8.46
N VAL A 310 14.49 6.32 9.18
CA VAL A 310 13.26 7.08 8.90
C VAL A 310 13.24 7.62 7.47
N PHE A 311 14.40 7.97 6.92
CA PHE A 311 14.51 8.46 5.54
C PHE A 311 14.15 7.39 4.51
N GLU A 312 14.58 6.14 4.76
CA GLU A 312 14.26 5.01 3.88
C GLU A 312 12.77 4.65 3.97
N VAL A 313 12.19 4.71 5.17
CA VAL A 313 10.75 4.48 5.37
C VAL A 313 9.92 5.53 4.62
N VAL A 314 10.23 6.82 4.77
CA VAL A 314 9.53 7.91 4.06
C VAL A 314 9.71 7.78 2.55
N GLU A 315 10.91 7.40 2.09
CA GLU A 315 11.17 7.16 0.68
C GLU A 315 10.27 6.06 0.12
N LYS A 316 10.16 4.92 0.81
CA LYS A 316 9.43 3.73 0.31
C LYS A 316 7.92 3.78 0.50
N ILE A 317 7.43 4.53 1.49
CA ILE A 317 5.98 4.64 1.78
C ILE A 317 5.37 5.91 1.16
N ALA A 318 6.12 6.97 0.90
CA ALA A 318 5.55 8.24 0.42
C ALA A 318 6.16 8.68 -0.91
N LYS A 319 7.48 8.89 -0.97
CA LYS A 319 8.13 9.50 -2.15
C LYS A 319 8.08 8.58 -3.37
N ASN A 320 8.62 7.37 -3.25
CA ASN A 320 8.72 6.42 -4.37
C ASN A 320 7.33 6.02 -4.90
N PRO A 321 6.33 5.70 -4.06
CA PRO A 321 4.96 5.50 -4.54
C PRO A 321 4.42 6.68 -5.36
N ALA A 322 4.63 7.93 -4.90
CA ALA A 322 4.19 9.10 -5.64
C ALA A 322 4.88 9.24 -7.00
N GLU A 323 6.19 9.03 -7.05
CA GLU A 323 6.99 9.14 -8.28
C GLU A 323 6.68 8.01 -9.27
N ILE A 324 6.62 6.76 -8.80
CA ILE A 324 6.40 5.57 -9.64
C ILE A 324 5.00 5.58 -10.26
N PHE A 325 3.98 5.92 -9.47
CA PHE A 325 2.59 5.93 -9.94
C PHE A 325 2.17 7.28 -10.53
N GLY A 326 2.98 8.33 -10.41
CA GLY A 326 2.67 9.65 -10.99
C GLY A 326 1.61 10.43 -10.21
N PHE A 327 1.63 10.36 -8.87
CA PHE A 327 0.76 11.15 -8.00
C PHE A 327 1.36 12.55 -7.76
N GLU A 328 1.07 13.48 -8.67
CA GLU A 328 1.61 14.84 -8.63
C GLU A 328 1.19 15.60 -7.38
N GLY A 329 2.17 16.19 -6.69
CA GLY A 329 1.92 16.95 -5.46
C GLY A 329 1.85 16.10 -4.19
N TYR A 330 2.14 14.80 -4.25
CA TYR A 330 2.18 13.90 -3.09
C TYR A 330 3.63 13.49 -2.75
N GLY A 331 3.79 12.71 -1.68
CA GLY A 331 5.02 11.96 -1.36
C GLY A 331 6.13 12.74 -0.64
N GLU A 332 6.11 14.07 -0.65
CA GLU A 332 7.15 14.90 -0.01
C GLU A 332 6.58 16.14 0.68
N ILE A 333 7.25 16.61 1.74
CA ILE A 333 7.06 17.95 2.30
C ILE A 333 7.88 18.94 1.46
N ARG A 334 7.24 19.49 0.41
CA ARG A 334 7.89 20.36 -0.56
C ARG A 334 6.94 21.47 -1.02
N VAL A 335 7.47 22.66 -1.32
CA VAL A 335 6.67 23.73 -1.94
C VAL A 335 6.05 23.22 -3.24
N GLY A 336 4.77 23.49 -3.44
CA GLY A 336 3.96 23.00 -4.55
C GLY A 336 3.17 21.73 -4.22
N ASN A 337 3.61 20.90 -3.28
CA ASN A 337 2.90 19.68 -2.88
C ASN A 337 1.70 19.99 -1.98
N TYR A 338 0.72 19.07 -1.93
CA TYR A 338 -0.33 19.08 -0.92
C TYR A 338 0.28 18.92 0.47
N ALA A 339 -0.29 19.61 1.46
CA ALA A 339 0.11 19.47 2.85
C ALA A 339 -0.51 18.21 3.47
N ASN A 340 -0.09 17.05 2.97
CA ASN A 340 -0.45 15.72 3.47
C ASN A 340 0.63 15.23 4.44
N LEU A 341 0.33 15.25 5.75
CA LEU A 341 1.32 15.08 6.81
C LEU A 341 0.87 14.03 7.83
N ALA A 342 1.81 13.23 8.32
CA ALA A 342 1.63 12.36 9.47
C ALA A 342 2.62 12.78 10.57
N VAL A 343 2.11 12.95 11.79
CA VAL A 343 2.92 13.43 12.92
C VAL A 343 3.05 12.34 13.98
N PHE A 344 4.29 11.91 14.21
CA PHE A 344 4.63 10.82 15.10
C PHE A 344 5.29 11.34 16.38
N ASP A 345 4.82 10.89 17.54
CA ASP A 345 5.58 11.04 18.77
C ASP A 345 6.54 9.85 18.89
N ILE A 346 7.78 10.05 18.44
CA ILE A 346 8.81 9.00 18.43
C ILE A 346 9.14 8.43 19.81
N SER A 347 8.70 9.07 20.90
CA SER A 347 8.89 8.57 22.26
C SER A 347 7.77 7.64 22.73
N ARG A 348 6.65 7.56 21.99
CA ARG A 348 5.45 6.80 22.34
C ARG A 348 5.38 5.51 21.53
N VAL A 349 6.22 4.55 21.90
CA VAL A 349 6.09 3.17 21.39
C VAL A 349 4.96 2.48 22.13
N GLU A 350 4.01 1.95 21.37
CA GLU A 350 2.91 1.15 21.88
C GLU A 350 2.88 -0.22 21.23
N ARG A 351 1.93 -1.06 21.65
CA ARG A 351 1.71 -2.39 21.10
C ARG A 351 0.48 -2.33 20.23
N VAL A 352 0.58 -2.87 19.01
CA VAL A 352 -0.59 -3.05 18.14
C VAL A 352 -1.62 -3.89 18.88
N ARG A 353 -2.87 -3.44 18.88
CA ARG A 353 -4.03 -4.14 19.44
C ARG A 353 -5.16 -4.13 18.44
N ALA A 354 -5.68 -5.30 18.09
CA ALA A 354 -6.79 -5.46 17.15
C ALA A 354 -8.00 -4.59 17.50
N ASP A 355 -8.32 -4.48 18.79
CA ASP A 355 -9.48 -3.74 19.30
C ASP A 355 -9.37 -2.21 19.17
N SER A 356 -8.18 -1.71 18.80
CA SER A 356 -7.89 -0.29 18.60
C SER A 356 -7.76 0.06 17.12
N LEU A 357 -7.91 -0.92 16.21
CA LEU A 357 -7.84 -0.75 14.76
C LEU A 357 -9.24 -0.61 14.15
N HIS A 358 -9.31 -0.09 12.93
CA HIS A 358 -10.55 0.37 12.29
C HIS A 358 -11.00 -0.52 11.11
N SER A 359 -10.23 -1.56 10.78
CA SER A 359 -10.62 -2.56 9.77
C SER A 359 -11.79 -3.39 10.27
N LEU A 360 -12.79 -3.65 9.42
CA LEU A 360 -14.01 -4.36 9.82
C LEU A 360 -13.78 -5.81 10.26
N CYS A 361 -12.68 -6.42 9.82
CA CYS A 361 -12.42 -7.83 10.12
C CYS A 361 -12.10 -8.10 11.60
N GLY A 362 -11.73 -7.08 12.38
CA GLY A 362 -11.59 -7.17 13.84
C GLY A 362 -10.40 -8.00 14.35
N TRP A 363 -9.39 -8.23 13.51
CA TRP A 363 -8.14 -8.91 13.91
C TRP A 363 -6.94 -8.29 13.18
N THR A 364 -5.72 -8.67 13.58
CA THR A 364 -4.49 -8.26 12.90
C THR A 364 -3.41 -9.33 13.05
N PRO A 365 -2.57 -9.58 12.03
CA PRO A 365 -1.45 -10.50 12.18
C PRO A 365 -0.33 -9.91 13.06
N PHE A 366 -0.40 -8.61 13.38
CA PHE A 366 0.62 -7.88 14.11
C PHE A 366 0.28 -7.65 15.58
N GLU A 367 -0.67 -8.39 16.15
CA GLU A 367 -1.06 -8.26 17.56
C GLU A 367 0.18 -8.33 18.48
N GLY A 368 0.34 -7.31 19.33
CA GLY A 368 1.48 -7.17 20.24
C GLY A 368 2.79 -6.67 19.61
N PHE A 369 2.83 -6.35 18.31
CA PHE A 369 4.03 -5.80 17.69
C PHE A 369 4.26 -4.36 18.16
N PRO A 370 5.51 -3.92 18.34
CA PRO A 370 5.79 -2.54 18.71
C PRO A 370 5.54 -1.62 17.51
N ALA A 371 4.79 -0.56 17.72
CA ALA A 371 4.43 0.42 16.71
C ALA A 371 4.41 1.84 17.29
N ILE A 372 4.49 2.85 16.42
CA ILE A 372 4.28 4.25 16.79
C ILE A 372 3.22 4.81 15.86
N PHE A 373 1.98 4.95 16.34
CA PHE A 373 0.90 5.50 15.53
C PHE A 373 0.99 7.03 15.41
N PRO A 374 0.53 7.62 14.29
CA PRO A 374 0.49 9.06 14.15
C PRO A 374 -0.58 9.65 15.08
N HIS A 375 -0.19 10.62 15.90
CA HIS A 375 -1.15 11.33 16.76
C HIS A 375 -1.91 12.41 15.99
N THR A 376 -1.32 12.95 14.92
CA THR A 376 -1.97 13.93 14.06
C THR A 376 -1.79 13.53 12.60
N VAL A 377 -2.87 13.64 11.83
CA VAL A 377 -2.83 13.50 10.37
C VAL A 377 -3.45 14.75 9.76
N VAL A 378 -2.79 15.25 8.73
CA VAL A 378 -3.19 16.44 7.96
C VAL A 378 -3.43 15.99 6.53
N LEU A 379 -4.60 16.32 5.97
CA LEU A 379 -4.92 16.11 4.56
C LEU A 379 -5.17 17.46 3.92
N ARG A 380 -4.42 17.78 2.86
CA ARG A 380 -4.50 19.04 2.12
C ARG A 380 -4.57 20.25 3.07
N GLY A 381 -3.71 20.26 4.08
CA GLY A 381 -3.61 21.32 5.07
C GLY A 381 -4.59 21.25 6.25
N GLU A 382 -5.69 20.53 6.12
CA GLU A 382 -6.68 20.37 7.18
C GLU A 382 -6.26 19.28 8.16
N ILE A 383 -6.36 19.55 9.47
CA ILE A 383 -6.11 18.54 10.50
C ILE A 383 -7.33 17.65 10.58
N VAL A 384 -7.18 16.43 10.08
CA VAL A 384 -8.27 15.45 9.97
C VAL A 384 -8.23 14.38 11.05
N LYS A 385 -7.13 14.29 11.81
CA LYS A 385 -7.00 13.42 12.98
C LYS A 385 -6.19 14.12 14.05
N GLU A 386 -6.63 14.08 15.31
CA GLU A 386 -5.88 14.53 16.48
C GLU A 386 -6.20 13.61 17.67
N GLY A 387 -5.20 12.85 18.16
CA GLY A 387 -5.44 11.76 19.11
C GLY A 387 -6.22 10.62 18.46
N ASP A 388 -7.28 10.16 19.11
CA ASP A 388 -8.16 9.08 18.61
C ASP A 388 -9.35 9.64 17.81
N GLU A 389 -9.53 10.96 17.78
CA GLU A 389 -10.61 11.61 17.04
C GLU A 389 -10.20 11.85 15.58
N ALA A 390 -11.08 11.51 14.64
CA ALA A 390 -10.91 11.74 13.23
C ALA A 390 -12.16 12.39 12.60
N VAL A 391 -11.93 13.28 11.63
CA VAL A 391 -12.96 13.86 10.78
C VAL A 391 -13.04 13.01 9.52
N GLU A 392 -14.20 12.40 9.32
CA GLU A 392 -14.47 11.53 8.18
C GLU A 392 -14.97 12.29 6.94
N GLY A 393 -14.84 11.65 5.77
CA GLY A 393 -15.45 12.13 4.52
C GLY A 393 -14.67 13.24 3.81
N LEU A 394 -13.38 13.40 4.11
CA LEU A 394 -12.51 14.41 3.51
C LEU A 394 -11.60 13.86 2.40
N GLY A 395 -11.68 12.58 2.07
CA GLY A 395 -10.90 12.01 0.97
C GLY A 395 -11.50 12.35 -0.40
N GLU A 396 -10.65 12.44 -1.42
CA GLU A 396 -11.04 12.72 -2.80
C GLU A 396 -10.49 11.65 -3.75
N VAL A 397 -11.17 11.42 -4.88
CA VAL A 397 -10.58 10.59 -5.93
C VAL A 397 -9.46 11.38 -6.60
N TYR A 398 -8.27 10.80 -6.66
CA TYR A 398 -7.14 11.40 -7.35
C TYR A 398 -7.46 11.61 -8.83
N LYS A 399 -7.18 12.83 -9.31
CA LYS A 399 -7.33 13.21 -10.72
C LYS A 399 -6.03 13.80 -11.25
N SER A 400 -5.47 13.20 -12.29
CA SER A 400 -4.32 13.75 -13.02
C SER A 400 -4.70 15.08 -13.68
N GLY A 401 -3.82 16.08 -13.60
CA GLY A 401 -4.04 17.37 -14.26
C GLY A 401 -5.04 18.29 -13.58
N SER A 402 -5.48 18.03 -12.34
CA SER A 402 -6.30 18.95 -11.54
C SER A 402 -5.49 20.12 -10.94
N GLY A 403 -4.48 20.60 -11.66
CA GLY A 403 -3.88 21.91 -11.43
C GLY A 403 -4.74 22.95 -12.13
N PHE A 404 -5.48 23.75 -11.35
CA PHE A 404 -6.09 24.98 -11.84
C PHE A 404 -5.03 25.97 -12.35
#